data_AF-A0A6L8NBU1-F1
#
_entry.id   AF-A0A6L8NBU1-F1
#
_cell.length_a   1.000
_cell.length_b   1.000
_cell.length_c   1.000
_cell.angle_alpha   90.00
_cell.angle_beta   90.00
_cell.angle_gamma   90.00
#
_symmetry.space_group_name_H-M   'P 1'
#
loop_
_entity.id
_entity.type
_entity.pdbx_description
1 polymer ?
#
loop_
_entity_poly.entity_id
_entity_poly.type
_entity_poly.pdbx_seq_one_letter_code
_entity_poly.pdbx_strand_id
1 'polypeptide(L)' 'AGPFDRAGPALVAAGLAGFRPRRNRLSTPALQLRLGRDGWWYGYESDPGREEWWPRGIPASDPVTAATGLLGR' A
#
# COMPACT_ATOMS: atom_id res chain seq x y z
N ALA A 1 -17.50 -3.27 -6.14
CA ALA A 1 -16.18 -2.77 -5.73
C ALA A 1 -15.23 -3.96 -5.53
N GLY A 2 -14.13 -4.04 -6.27
CA GLY A 2 -13.09 -5.07 -6.07
C GLY A 2 -12.23 -4.80 -4.82
N PRO A 3 -11.28 -5.70 -4.47
CA PRO A 3 -10.35 -5.48 -3.34
C PRO A 3 -9.59 -4.16 -3.42
N PHE A 4 -9.16 -3.76 -4.61
CA PHE A 4 -8.47 -2.48 -4.84
C PHE A 4 -9.36 -1.27 -4.54
N ASP A 5 -10.62 -1.29 -5.01
CA ASP A 5 -11.58 -0.19 -4.88
C ASP A 5 -11.96 0.08 -3.41
N ARG A 6 -11.93 -0.98 -2.58
CA ARG A 6 -12.18 -0.87 -1.13
C ARG A 6 -10.98 -0.40 -0.32
N ALA A 7 -9.77 -0.49 -0.86
CA ALA A 7 -8.55 -0.25 -0.09
C ALA A 7 -8.30 1.23 0.23
N GLY A 8 -8.56 2.14 -0.72
CA GLY A 8 -8.42 3.58 -0.49
C GLY A 8 -9.27 4.07 0.70
N PRO A 9 -10.60 3.84 0.69
CA PRO A 9 -11.47 4.19 1.82
C PRO A 9 -11.05 3.53 3.14
N ALA A 10 -10.62 2.26 3.11
CA ALA A 10 -10.17 1.55 4.32
C ALA A 10 -8.94 2.21 4.95
N LEU A 11 -7.96 2.62 4.14
CA LEU A 11 -6.77 3.32 4.62
C LEU A 11 -7.12 4.68 5.24
N VAL A 12 -8.01 5.45 4.61
CA VAL A 12 -8.47 6.74 5.17
C VAL A 12 -9.18 6.53 6.51
N ALA A 13 -10.06 5.53 6.62
CA ALA A 13 -10.75 5.20 7.86
C ALA A 13 -9.78 4.77 8.98
N ALA A 14 -8.65 4.16 8.62
CA ALA A 14 -7.58 3.79 9.55
C ALA A 14 -6.60 4.94 9.87
N GLY A 15 -6.84 6.16 9.37
CA GLY A 15 -5.94 7.31 9.57
C GLY A 15 -4.69 7.31 8.68
N LEU A 16 -4.61 6.41 7.69
CA LEU A 16 -3.48 6.24 6.77
C LEU A 16 -3.75 6.95 5.44
N ALA A 17 -3.95 8.27 5.49
CA ALA A 17 -4.22 9.08 4.30
C ALA A 17 -2.98 9.28 3.40
N GLY A 18 -3.19 9.83 2.20
CA GLY A 18 -2.11 10.24 1.28
C GLY A 18 -1.75 9.23 0.19
N PHE A 19 -2.31 8.02 0.24
CA PHE A 19 -2.17 7.04 -0.83
C PHE A 19 -3.00 7.42 -2.06
N ARG A 20 -2.32 7.61 -3.20
CA ARG A 20 -2.95 7.89 -4.49
C ARG A 20 -3.05 6.61 -5.34
N PRO A 21 -4.23 6.31 -5.93
CA PRO A 21 -4.41 5.13 -6.75
C PRO A 21 -3.82 5.28 -8.16
N ARG A 22 -3.13 4.23 -8.64
CA ARG A 22 -2.69 4.07 -10.03
C ARG A 22 -2.61 2.59 -10.41
N ARG A 23 -3.49 2.14 -11.31
CA ARG A 23 -3.63 0.72 -11.69
C ARG A 23 -3.89 -0.16 -10.46
N ASN A 24 -2.96 -1.05 -10.13
CA ASN A 24 -3.01 -1.94 -8.97
C ASN A 24 -2.16 -1.42 -7.79
N ARG A 25 -1.84 -0.13 -7.78
CA ARG A 25 -0.92 0.48 -6.81
C ARG A 25 -1.60 1.61 -6.05
N LEU A 26 -1.32 1.69 -4.76
CA LEU A 26 -1.64 2.81 -3.90
C LEU A 26 -0.30 3.40 -3.44
N SER A 27 0.00 4.67 -3.73
CA SER A 27 1.33 5.24 -3.46
C SER A 27 1.27 6.57 -2.71
N THR A 28 2.17 6.74 -1.75
CA THR A 28 2.63 8.01 -1.20
C THR A 28 3.97 8.38 -1.86
N PRO A 29 4.63 9.50 -1.49
CA PRO A 29 5.96 9.82 -2.00
C PRO A 29 7.07 8.81 -1.66
N ALA A 30 6.87 8.00 -0.61
CA ALA A 30 7.91 7.08 -0.10
C ALA A 30 7.39 5.65 0.17
N LEU A 31 6.07 5.43 0.20
CA LEU A 31 5.47 4.13 0.47
C LEU A 31 4.52 3.73 -0.65
N GLN A 32 4.46 2.43 -0.96
CA GLN A 32 3.56 1.92 -1.97
C GLN A 32 3.02 0.55 -1.58
N LEU A 33 1.72 0.38 -1.74
CA LEU A 33 1.08 -0.92 -1.70
C LEU A 33 0.76 -1.37 -3.13
N ARG A 34 1.05 -2.63 -3.45
CA ARG A 34 0.67 -3.25 -4.73
C ARG A 34 -0.27 -4.41 -4.47
N LEU A 35 -1.44 -4.40 -5.12
CA LEU A 35 -2.34 -5.55 -5.12
C LEU A 35 -1.82 -6.57 -6.14
N GLY A 36 -1.44 -7.75 -5.65
CA GLY A 36 -1.06 -8.89 -6.45
C GLY A 36 -2.29 -9.60 -7.05
N ARG A 37 -2.04 -10.48 -8.03
CA ARG A 37 -3.11 -11.27 -8.69
C ARG A 37 -3.73 -12.31 -7.76
N ASP A 38 -2.97 -12.70 -6.74
CA ASP A 38 -3.32 -13.53 -5.61
C ASP A 38 -4.22 -12.83 -4.57
N GLY A 39 -4.46 -11.52 -4.71
CA GLY A 39 -5.31 -10.76 -3.79
C GLY A 39 -4.59 -10.27 -2.53
N TRP A 40 -3.27 -10.46 -2.45
CA TRP A 40 -2.45 -9.95 -1.36
C TRP A 40 -1.91 -8.56 -1.67
N TRP A 41 -1.70 -7.79 -0.62
CA TRP A 41 -1.06 -6.49 -0.66
C TRP A 41 0.40 -6.63 -0.28
N TYR A 42 1.25 -6.15 -1.19
CA TYR A 42 2.69 -6.15 -1.04
C TYR A 42 3.17 -4.73 -0.76
N GLY A 43 3.92 -4.57 0.33
CA GLY A 43 4.48 -3.30 0.74
C GLY A 43 5.81 -3.00 0.05
N TYR A 44 6.01 -1.74 -0.31
CA TYR A 44 7.24 -1.23 -0.88
C TYR A 44 7.58 0.12 -0.28
N GLU A 45 8.88 0.39 -0.16
CA GLU A 45 9.44 1.67 0.26
C GLU A 45 10.35 2.23 -0.83
N SER A 46 10.41 3.54 -0.93
CA SER A 46 11.35 4.28 -1.77
C SER A 46 11.86 5.50 -1.02
N ASP A 47 13.02 6.00 -1.43
CA ASP A 47 13.44 7.35 -1.07
C ASP A 47 12.43 8.37 -1.67
N PRO A 48 12.05 9.44 -0.95
CA PRO A 48 11.07 10.41 -1.45
C PRO A 48 11.48 11.02 -2.78
N GLY A 49 10.64 10.84 -3.81
CA GLY A 49 10.90 11.37 -5.16
C GLY A 49 11.75 10.47 -6.04
N ARG A 50 12.14 9.28 -5.57
CA ARG A 50 12.73 8.22 -6.40
C ARG A 50 11.68 7.23 -6.86
N GLU A 51 11.91 6.64 -8.03
CA GLU A 51 11.06 5.58 -8.58
C GLU A 51 11.61 4.17 -8.27
N GLU A 52 12.66 4.08 -7.46
CA GLU A 52 13.24 2.81 -7.04
C GLU A 52 12.51 2.32 -5.79
N TRP A 53 11.88 1.15 -5.91
CA TRP A 53 11.00 0.58 -4.90
C TRP A 53 11.55 -0.74 -4.39
N TRP A 54 11.82 -0.83 -3.09
CA TRP A 54 12.27 -2.07 -2.44
C TRP A 54 11.12 -2.72 -1.68
N PRO A 55 10.95 -4.05 -1.76
CA PRO A 55 9.92 -4.75 -1.01
C PRO A 55 10.19 -4.62 0.50
N ARG A 56 9.17 -4.26 1.27
CA ARG A 56 9.24 -4.08 2.73
C ARG A 56 7.95 -4.58 3.39
N GLY A 57 8.04 -4.91 4.68
CA GLY A 57 6.93 -5.42 5.45
C GLY A 57 6.50 -6.84 5.06
N ILE A 58 5.51 -7.37 5.77
CA ILE A 58 4.93 -8.69 5.51
C ILE A 58 3.70 -8.49 4.60
N PRO A 59 3.58 -9.23 3.48
CA PRO A 59 2.38 -9.19 2.66
C PRO A 59 1.14 -9.57 3.46
N ALA A 60 0.01 -8.91 3.21
CA ALA A 60 -1.25 -9.17 3.91
C ALA A 60 -2.44 -9.09 2.96
N SER A 61 -3.52 -9.84 3.25
CA SER A 61 -4.76 -9.75 2.47
C SER A 61 -5.52 -8.43 2.72
N ASP A 62 -5.29 -7.81 3.88
CA ASP A 62 -5.85 -6.52 4.25
C ASP A 62 -4.85 -5.37 3.97
N PRO A 63 -5.25 -4.31 3.23
CA PRO A 63 -4.36 -3.22 2.88
C PRO A 63 -3.91 -2.39 4.09
N VAL A 64 -4.75 -2.27 5.13
CA VAL A 64 -4.41 -1.53 6.34
C VAL A 64 -3.29 -2.25 7.09
N THR A 65 -3.42 -3.57 7.26
CA THR A 65 -2.40 -4.43 7.86
C THR A 65 -1.06 -4.32 7.12
N ALA A 66 -1.08 -4.40 5.79
CA ALA A 66 0.12 -4.25 4.97
C ALA A 66 0.77 -2.87 5.14
N ALA A 67 -0.03 -1.79 5.16
CA ALA A 67 0.48 -0.43 5.37
C ALA A 67 1.03 -0.21 6.79
N THR A 68 0.34 -0.70 7.81
CA THR A 68 0.81 -0.60 9.20
C THR A 68 2.12 -1.34 9.39
N GLY A 69 2.33 -2.48 8.74
CA GLY A 69 3.62 -3.19 8.74
C GLY A 69 4.78 -2.39 8.15
N LEU A 70 4.51 -1.52 7.16
CA LEU A 70 5.52 -0.60 6.63
C LEU A 70 5.89 0.52 7.63
N LEU A 71 4.90 1.01 8.37
CA LEU A 71 5.06 2.14 9.30
C LEU A 71 5.62 1.73 10.66
N GLY A 72 5.24 0.55 11.13
CA GLY A 72 5.61 0.02 12.45
C GLY A 72 6.99 -0.64 12.49
N ARG A 73 7.51 -1.05 11.33
CA ARG A 73 8.76 -1.80 11.16
C ARG A 73 8.87 -3.02 12.08
#